data_AF-A0AAP9DAB9-F1
#
_entry.id   AF-A0AAP9DAB9-F1
#
_cell.length_a   1.000
_cell.length_b   1.000
_cell.length_c   1.000
_cell.angle_alpha   90.00
_cell.angle_beta   90.00
_cell.angle_gamma   90.00
#
_symmetry.space_group_name_H-M   'P 1'
#
loop_
_entity.id
_entity.type
_entity.pdbx_description
1 polymer ?
#
loop_
_entity_poly.entity_id
_entity_poly.type
_entity_poly.pdbx_seq_one_letter_code
_entity_poly.pdbx_strand_id
1 'polypeptide(L)'
;MKAFSPLAVLISALLLQGCVAAAVVGTAAVGTKAATDPRSVGTQVDDSTLELRVNSALSKDQQIKKEARINVTAYQGKVLLAGQAPNTELAARAKQIAMGVEGATEVFNEVRQGQPIGLGDASNDTWITTKVRSQLLGSDQVKSSNVKVTTENGEVFLLGLVTDREGKAAADIASRVSGVKHVTTAFTYLK
;
A
#
# COMPACT_ATOMS: atom_id res chain seq x y z
N MET A 1 24.63 41.77 10.14
CA MET A 1 24.77 40.30 10.00
C MET A 1 24.38 39.68 11.33
N LYS A 2 23.18 39.08 11.45
CA LYS A 2 22.71 38.53 12.73
C LYS A 2 23.45 37.20 12.95
N ALA A 3 24.32 37.17 13.96
CA ALA A 3 25.02 35.96 14.36
C ALA A 3 24.00 34.92 14.83
N PHE A 4 23.82 33.87 14.05
CA PHE A 4 23.03 32.72 14.49
C PHE A 4 23.77 32.07 15.67
N SER A 5 23.09 31.95 16.81
CA SER A 5 23.66 31.38 18.03
C SER A 5 24.12 29.94 17.74
N PRO A 6 25.38 29.57 18.07
CA PRO A 6 25.89 28.22 17.86
C PRO A 6 25.06 27.15 18.59
N LEU A 7 24.33 27.56 19.65
CA LEU A 7 23.40 26.70 20.39
C LEU A 7 22.18 26.28 19.55
N ALA A 8 21.65 27.17 18.71
CA ALA A 8 20.49 26.88 17.86
C ALA A 8 20.84 25.92 16.71
N VAL A 9 22.08 26.02 16.20
CA VAL A 9 22.61 25.09 15.19
C VAL A 9 22.83 23.70 15.78
N LEU A 10 23.32 23.60 17.02
CA LEU A 10 23.48 22.32 17.73
C LEU A 10 22.13 21.63 18.01
N ILE A 11 21.11 22.38 18.44
CA ILE A 11 19.77 21.86 18.73
C ILE A 11 19.08 21.37 17.44
N SER A 12 19.24 22.09 16.33
CA SER A 12 18.73 21.65 15.02
C SER A 12 19.42 20.37 14.52
N ALA A 13 20.73 20.23 14.76
CA ALA A 13 21.49 19.02 14.42
C ALA A 13 21.09 17.78 15.25
N LEU A 14 20.70 17.99 16.53
CA LEU A 14 20.18 16.93 17.40
C LEU A 14 18.81 16.42 16.95
N LEU A 15 17.94 17.31 16.43
CA LEU A 15 16.63 16.93 15.88
C LEU A 15 16.73 16.23 14.51
N LEU A 16 17.85 16.41 13.78
CA LEU A 16 18.12 15.72 12.52
C LEU A 16 18.56 14.25 12.69
N GLN A 17 18.86 13.81 13.92
CA GLN A 17 19.16 12.39 14.20
C GLN A 17 17.91 11.50 14.16
N GLY A 18 16.72 12.07 13.94
CA GLY A 18 15.49 11.32 13.66
C GLY A 18 15.56 10.46 12.38
N CYS A 19 16.50 10.72 11.45
CA CYS A 19 16.69 9.91 10.25
C CYS A 19 17.54 8.65 10.46
N VAL A 20 18.36 8.56 11.51
CA VAL A 20 19.19 7.36 11.77
C VAL A 20 18.46 6.30 12.59
N ALA A 21 17.38 6.65 13.28
CA ALA A 21 16.47 5.66 13.83
C ALA A 21 15.89 4.75 12.73
N ALA A 22 15.67 5.27 11.52
CA ALA A 22 15.28 4.45 10.37
C ALA A 22 16.39 3.51 9.86
N ALA A 23 17.67 3.87 10.05
CA ALA A 23 18.80 3.07 9.59
C ALA A 23 19.09 1.86 10.52
N VAL A 24 18.91 1.99 11.84
CA VAL A 24 19.03 0.87 12.79
C VAL A 24 17.77 -0.02 12.78
N VAL A 25 16.62 0.57 12.46
CA VAL A 25 15.39 -0.16 12.10
C VAL A 25 15.56 -0.90 10.75
N GLY A 26 16.54 -0.54 9.93
CA GLY A 26 16.80 -1.14 8.62
C GLY A 26 17.26 -2.61 8.64
N THR A 27 17.90 -3.09 9.71
CA THR A 27 18.28 -4.51 9.81
C THR A 27 17.27 -5.32 10.63
N ALA A 28 16.76 -4.76 11.73
CA ALA A 28 15.79 -5.44 12.59
C ALA A 28 14.36 -5.43 11.99
N ALA A 29 13.87 -4.33 11.43
CA ALA A 29 12.52 -4.27 10.87
C ALA A 29 12.41 -4.92 9.47
N VAL A 30 13.48 -4.90 8.67
CA VAL A 30 13.52 -5.65 7.42
C VAL A 30 13.57 -7.15 7.71
N GLY A 31 14.40 -7.58 8.68
CA GLY A 31 14.47 -8.98 9.11
C GLY A 31 13.17 -9.50 9.73
N THR A 32 12.48 -8.71 10.54
CA THR A 32 11.21 -9.13 11.18
C THR A 32 10.03 -9.16 10.21
N LYS A 33 9.98 -8.27 9.20
CA LYS A 33 8.98 -8.36 8.13
C LYS A 33 9.18 -9.61 7.27
N ALA A 34 10.43 -9.89 6.88
CA ALA A 34 10.77 -11.12 6.17
C ALA A 34 10.45 -12.39 6.98
N ALA A 35 10.62 -12.35 8.31
CA ALA A 35 10.43 -13.52 9.18
C ALA A 35 8.95 -13.80 9.55
N THR A 36 8.07 -12.81 9.47
CA THR A 36 6.67 -12.95 9.93
C THR A 36 5.65 -12.98 8.80
N ASP A 37 6.01 -12.50 7.60
CA ASP A 37 5.18 -12.67 6.40
C ASP A 37 5.08 -14.17 6.07
N PRO A 38 3.87 -14.71 5.80
CA PRO A 38 3.72 -16.12 5.45
C PRO A 38 4.38 -16.50 4.12
N ARG A 39 4.77 -15.53 3.29
CA ARG A 39 5.42 -15.75 1.99
C ARG A 39 6.94 -15.77 2.13
N SER A 40 7.59 -16.53 1.24
CA SER A 40 9.05 -16.52 1.12
C SER A 40 9.59 -15.13 0.77
N VAL A 41 10.83 -14.83 1.19
CA VAL A 41 11.52 -13.58 0.82
C VAL A 41 11.63 -13.45 -0.70
N GLY A 42 11.85 -14.55 -1.44
CA GLY A 42 11.85 -14.55 -2.90
C GLY A 42 10.53 -14.04 -3.46
N THR A 43 9.40 -14.57 -2.99
CA THR A 43 8.06 -14.11 -3.38
C THR A 43 7.83 -12.63 -3.06
N GLN A 44 8.31 -12.13 -1.92
CA GLN A 44 8.19 -10.72 -1.57
C GLN A 44 8.99 -9.81 -2.51
N VAL A 45 10.18 -10.25 -2.92
CA VAL A 45 11.01 -9.55 -3.91
C VAL A 45 10.36 -9.59 -5.29
N ASP A 46 9.81 -10.74 -5.69
CA ASP A 46 9.10 -10.91 -6.96
C ASP A 46 7.88 -9.98 -7.04
N ASP A 47 7.08 -9.90 -5.97
CA ASP A 47 5.93 -9.00 -5.88
C ASP A 47 6.36 -7.52 -5.95
N SER A 48 7.45 -7.14 -5.28
CA SER A 48 7.97 -5.77 -5.34
C SER A 48 8.47 -5.42 -6.74
N THR A 49 9.15 -6.36 -7.39
CA THR A 49 9.60 -6.25 -8.79
C THR A 49 8.40 -6.16 -9.74
N LEU A 50 7.35 -6.92 -9.49
CA LEU A 50 6.10 -6.86 -10.26
C LEU A 50 5.41 -5.50 -10.11
N GLU A 51 5.29 -4.96 -8.89
CA GLU A 51 4.77 -3.60 -8.67
C GLU A 51 5.56 -2.56 -9.47
N LEU A 52 6.89 -2.62 -9.45
CA LEU A 52 7.74 -1.70 -10.21
C LEU A 52 7.55 -1.83 -11.72
N ARG A 53 7.46 -3.05 -12.25
CA ARG A 53 7.25 -3.29 -13.69
C ARG A 53 5.87 -2.81 -14.15
N VAL A 54 4.82 -3.06 -13.37
CA VAL A 54 3.47 -2.57 -13.66
C VAL A 54 3.42 -1.04 -13.59
N ASN A 55 3.97 -0.42 -12.55
CA ASN A 55 4.07 1.04 -12.48
C ASN A 55 4.84 1.63 -13.68
N SER A 56 5.94 1.00 -14.08
CA SER A 56 6.71 1.41 -15.26
C SER A 56 5.89 1.28 -16.55
N ALA A 57 5.16 0.18 -16.73
CA ALA A 57 4.31 -0.04 -17.89
C ALA A 57 3.17 0.98 -17.98
N LEU A 58 2.49 1.26 -16.86
CA LEU A 58 1.45 2.30 -16.78
C LEU A 58 2.01 3.69 -17.05
N SER A 59 3.22 4.00 -16.54
CA SER A 59 3.87 5.30 -16.73
C SER A 59 4.32 5.58 -18.18
N LYS A 60 4.40 4.54 -19.03
CA LYS A 60 4.68 4.70 -20.46
C LYS A 60 3.45 5.14 -21.25
N ASP A 61 2.25 4.92 -20.71
CA ASP A 61 1.02 5.42 -21.30
C ASP A 61 0.81 6.89 -20.91
N GLN A 62 0.84 7.78 -21.90
CA GLN A 62 0.84 9.22 -21.67
C GLN A 62 -0.51 9.75 -21.16
N GLN A 63 -1.62 9.07 -21.45
CA GLN A 63 -2.92 9.48 -20.94
C GLN A 63 -3.05 9.08 -19.47
N ILE A 64 -2.69 7.84 -19.12
CA ILE A 64 -2.69 7.36 -17.73
C ILE A 64 -1.79 8.25 -16.87
N LYS A 65 -0.57 8.54 -17.33
CA LYS A 65 0.39 9.37 -16.59
C LYS A 65 -0.11 10.79 -16.28
N LYS A 66 -0.90 11.37 -17.18
CA LYS A 66 -1.36 12.77 -17.06
C LYS A 66 -2.67 12.91 -16.30
N GLU A 67 -3.59 11.98 -16.53
CA GLU A 67 -5.00 12.17 -16.17
C GLU A 67 -5.45 11.24 -15.04
N ALA A 68 -4.71 10.16 -14.78
CA ALA A 68 -5.06 9.17 -13.77
C ALA A 68 -4.04 9.15 -12.63
N ARG A 69 -4.53 8.74 -11.46
CA ARG A 69 -3.72 8.34 -10.30
C ARG A 69 -4.04 6.89 -10.03
N ILE A 70 -3.06 6.02 -10.17
CA ILE A 70 -3.23 4.58 -9.95
C ILE A 70 -2.09 4.10 -9.07
N ASN A 71 -2.43 3.60 -7.89
CA ASN A 71 -1.53 2.88 -7.03
C ASN A 71 -1.58 1.40 -7.38
N VAL A 72 -0.40 0.82 -7.57
CA VAL A 72 -0.25 -0.60 -7.85
C VAL A 72 0.16 -1.30 -6.56
N THR A 73 -0.49 -2.43 -6.28
CA THR A 73 -0.12 -3.31 -5.17
C THR A 73 -0.09 -4.75 -5.67
N ALA A 74 1.00 -5.47 -5.46
CA ALA A 74 1.12 -6.88 -5.79
C ALA A 74 1.17 -7.76 -4.54
N TYR A 75 0.61 -8.95 -4.64
CA TYR A 75 0.65 -10.00 -3.62
C TYR A 75 0.51 -11.38 -4.27
N GLN A 76 1.57 -12.18 -4.24
CA GLN A 76 1.68 -13.49 -4.90
C GLN A 76 1.30 -13.48 -6.38
N GLY A 77 1.83 -12.52 -7.13
CA GLY A 77 1.55 -12.34 -8.56
C GLY A 77 0.18 -11.72 -8.87
N LYS A 78 -0.72 -11.61 -7.89
CA LYS A 78 -1.99 -10.89 -8.04
C LYS A 78 -1.72 -9.39 -7.92
N VAL A 79 -2.25 -8.61 -8.85
CA VAL A 79 -2.08 -7.15 -8.92
C VAL A 79 -3.40 -6.48 -8.62
N LEU A 80 -3.41 -5.56 -7.67
CA LEU A 80 -4.48 -4.61 -7.42
C LEU A 80 -4.09 -3.26 -8.00
N LEU A 81 -4.98 -2.70 -8.82
CA LEU A 81 -4.94 -1.32 -9.28
C LEU A 81 -6.02 -0.54 -8.53
N ALA A 82 -5.63 0.40 -7.67
CA ALA A 82 -6.55 1.24 -6.92
C ALA A 82 -6.26 2.72 -7.21
N GLY A 83 -7.28 3.54 -7.42
CA GLY A 83 -7.04 4.91 -7.84
C GLY A 83 -8.25 5.61 -8.44
N GLN A 84 -7.97 6.67 -9.20
CA GLN A 84 -8.97 7.40 -9.96
C GLN A 84 -8.52 7.63 -11.41
N ALA A 85 -9.48 7.54 -12.32
CA ALA A 85 -9.32 7.91 -13.72
C ALA A 85 -10.56 8.70 -14.19
N PRO A 86 -10.43 9.66 -15.12
CA PRO A 86 -11.54 10.48 -15.59
C PRO A 86 -12.68 9.69 -16.25
N ASN A 87 -12.37 8.52 -16.79
CA ASN A 87 -13.32 7.66 -17.47
C ASN A 87 -12.98 6.17 -17.30
N THR A 88 -13.97 5.32 -17.59
CA THR A 88 -13.87 3.87 -17.44
C THR A 88 -12.94 3.23 -18.47
N GLU A 89 -12.75 3.85 -19.64
CA GLU A 89 -11.87 3.37 -20.69
C GLU A 89 -10.41 3.42 -20.25
N LEU A 90 -10.00 4.48 -19.56
CA LEU A 90 -8.64 4.64 -19.06
C LEU A 90 -8.35 3.68 -17.91
N ALA A 91 -9.34 3.43 -17.04
CA ALA A 91 -9.26 2.38 -16.02
C ALA A 91 -9.13 0.98 -16.66
N ALA A 92 -9.92 0.68 -17.69
CA ALA A 92 -9.84 -0.59 -18.42
C ALA A 92 -8.50 -0.77 -19.14
N ARG A 93 -7.97 0.30 -19.74
CA ARG A 93 -6.64 0.34 -20.35
C ARG A 93 -5.54 0.03 -19.34
N ALA A 94 -5.60 0.63 -18.15
CA ALA A 94 -4.63 0.35 -17.09
C ALA A 94 -4.63 -1.14 -16.71
N LYS A 95 -5.83 -1.76 -16.60
CA LYS A 95 -5.97 -3.20 -16.39
C LYS A 95 -5.31 -4.01 -17.50
N GLN A 96 -5.56 -3.68 -18.77
CA GLN A 96 -4.98 -4.39 -19.92
C GLN A 96 -3.44 -4.30 -19.93
N ILE A 97 -2.89 -3.13 -19.63
CA ILE A 97 -1.43 -2.95 -19.53
C ILE A 97 -0.87 -3.82 -18.40
N ALA A 98 -1.47 -3.79 -17.22
CA ALA A 98 -1.02 -4.58 -16.07
C ALA A 98 -1.10 -6.10 -16.33
N MET A 99 -2.14 -6.57 -17.02
CA MET A 99 -2.28 -7.98 -17.42
C MET A 99 -1.20 -8.45 -18.39
N GLY A 100 -0.63 -7.53 -19.19
CA GLY A 100 0.48 -7.84 -20.11
C GLY A 100 1.86 -7.85 -19.45
N VAL A 101 1.96 -7.51 -18.16
CA VAL A 101 3.23 -7.54 -17.43
C VAL A 101 3.52 -8.96 -16.95
N GLU A 102 4.69 -9.46 -17.33
CA GLU A 102 5.18 -10.78 -16.92
C GLU A 102 5.08 -10.95 -15.39
N GLY A 103 4.59 -12.10 -14.93
CA GLY A 103 4.41 -12.39 -13.50
C GLY A 103 3.10 -11.88 -12.90
N ALA A 104 2.32 -11.06 -13.62
CA ALA A 104 0.94 -10.79 -13.24
C ALA A 104 0.06 -12.02 -13.54
N THR A 105 -0.50 -12.63 -12.49
CA THR A 105 -1.37 -13.82 -12.61
C THR A 105 -2.84 -13.46 -12.64
N GLU A 106 -3.23 -12.40 -11.92
CA GLU A 106 -4.58 -11.88 -11.83
C GLU A 106 -4.52 -10.37 -11.61
N VAL A 107 -5.46 -9.61 -12.20
CA VAL A 107 -5.52 -8.15 -12.04
C VAL A 107 -6.90 -7.71 -11.57
N PHE A 108 -6.96 -7.23 -10.33
CA PHE A 108 -8.10 -6.56 -9.73
C PHE A 108 -8.06 -5.07 -10.09
N ASN A 109 -9.12 -4.59 -10.75
CA ASN A 109 -9.20 -3.21 -11.19
C ASN A 109 -10.24 -2.46 -10.36
N GLU A 110 -9.74 -1.75 -9.35
CA GLU A 110 -10.51 -0.91 -8.43
C GLU A 110 -10.22 0.58 -8.66
N VAL A 111 -9.90 0.94 -9.91
CA VAL A 111 -9.78 2.34 -10.32
C VAL A 111 -11.19 2.92 -10.47
N ARG A 112 -11.54 3.88 -9.62
CA ARG A 112 -12.85 4.53 -9.62
C ARG A 112 -12.88 5.64 -10.68
N GLN A 113 -14.03 5.84 -11.31
CA GLN A 113 -14.20 7.00 -12.19
C GLN A 113 -14.24 8.28 -11.34
N GLY A 114 -13.35 9.22 -11.60
CA GLY A 114 -13.22 10.46 -10.85
C GLY A 114 -11.91 11.20 -11.13
N GLN A 115 -11.77 12.37 -10.53
CA GLN A 115 -10.51 13.12 -10.57
C GLN A 115 -9.51 12.53 -9.57
N PRO A 116 -8.19 12.55 -9.86
CA PRO A 116 -7.16 12.21 -8.90
C PRO A 116 -7.32 12.97 -7.57
N ILE A 117 -7.23 12.25 -6.46
CA ILE A 117 -7.26 12.87 -5.13
C ILE A 117 -6.05 13.79 -4.89
N GLY A 118 -6.23 14.77 -4.01
CA GLY A 118 -5.17 15.70 -3.62
C GLY A 118 -4.18 15.11 -2.61
N LEU A 119 -3.10 15.86 -2.33
CA LEU A 119 -2.10 15.46 -1.33
C LEU A 119 -2.67 15.33 0.09
N GLY A 120 -3.69 16.11 0.43
CA GLY A 120 -4.36 16.04 1.73
C GLY A 120 -5.09 14.71 1.93
N ASP A 121 -5.85 14.28 0.92
CA ASP A 121 -6.57 13.00 0.94
C ASP A 121 -5.58 11.83 0.97
N ALA A 122 -4.52 11.86 0.15
CA ALA A 122 -3.49 10.83 0.15
C ALA A 122 -2.73 10.74 1.50
N SER A 123 -2.55 11.88 2.18
CA SER A 123 -1.98 11.92 3.53
C SER A 123 -2.95 11.30 4.56
N ASN A 124 -4.24 11.60 4.44
CA ASN A 124 -5.27 10.99 5.26
C ASN A 124 -5.38 9.47 5.02
N ASP A 125 -5.22 9.00 3.78
CA ASP A 125 -5.20 7.57 3.45
C ASP A 125 -3.99 6.85 4.07
N THR A 126 -2.83 7.49 4.11
CA THR A 126 -1.66 6.97 4.82
C THR A 126 -1.94 6.84 6.32
N TRP A 127 -2.64 7.81 6.90
CA TRP A 127 -3.05 7.78 8.29
C TRP A 127 -4.11 6.71 8.57
N ILE A 128 -5.10 6.54 7.68
CA ILE A 128 -6.08 5.45 7.74
C ILE A 128 -5.38 4.11 7.67
N THR A 129 -4.49 3.91 6.71
CA THR A 129 -3.69 2.69 6.56
C THR A 129 -2.93 2.38 7.85
N THR A 130 -2.30 3.38 8.45
CA THR A 130 -1.56 3.23 9.72
C THR A 130 -2.50 2.79 10.85
N LYS A 131 -3.66 3.44 11.00
CA LYS A 131 -4.67 3.07 12.01
C LYS A 131 -5.16 1.63 11.82
N VAL A 132 -5.51 1.24 10.58
CA VAL A 132 -5.96 -0.13 10.28
C VAL A 132 -4.87 -1.15 10.62
N ARG A 133 -3.62 -0.90 10.24
CA ARG A 133 -2.49 -1.79 10.57
C ARG A 133 -2.28 -1.92 12.08
N SER A 134 -2.40 -0.82 12.83
CA SER A 134 -2.31 -0.85 14.28
C SER A 134 -3.43 -1.66 14.94
N GLN A 135 -4.68 -1.53 14.44
CA GLN A 135 -5.81 -2.32 14.95
C GLN A 135 -5.66 -3.81 14.63
N LEU A 136 -5.19 -4.16 13.43
CA LEU A 136 -4.87 -5.54 13.07
C LEU A 136 -3.73 -6.12 13.92
N LEU A 137 -2.71 -5.32 14.22
CA LEU A 137 -1.59 -5.74 15.06
C LEU A 137 -2.00 -6.06 16.50
N GLY A 138 -3.00 -5.34 17.03
CA GLY A 138 -3.54 -5.59 18.37
C GLY A 138 -4.60 -6.69 18.45
N SER A 139 -4.92 -7.36 17.34
CA SER A 139 -5.95 -8.40 17.29
C SER A 139 -5.36 -9.81 17.38
N ASP A 140 -5.92 -10.63 18.26
CA ASP A 140 -5.59 -12.05 18.34
C ASP A 140 -6.30 -12.90 17.26
N GLN A 141 -7.26 -12.31 16.53
CA GLN A 141 -8.06 -13.01 15.52
C GLN A 141 -7.40 -13.06 14.15
N VAL A 142 -6.46 -12.15 13.87
CA VAL A 142 -5.80 -12.01 12.58
C VAL A 142 -4.35 -11.66 12.80
N LYS A 143 -3.44 -12.46 12.24
CA LYS A 143 -2.03 -12.07 12.21
C LYS A 143 -1.85 -10.91 11.24
N SER A 144 -1.44 -9.75 11.74
CA SER A 144 -1.23 -8.55 10.91
C SER A 144 -0.21 -8.77 9.78
N SER A 145 0.75 -9.69 9.94
CA SER A 145 1.70 -10.06 8.90
C SER A 145 1.10 -10.84 7.73
N ASN A 146 -0.07 -11.46 7.91
CA ASN A 146 -0.80 -12.16 6.85
C ASN A 146 -1.58 -11.20 5.95
N VAL A 147 -1.79 -9.95 6.39
CA VAL A 147 -2.66 -8.97 5.71
C VAL A 147 -1.85 -7.76 5.24
N LYS A 148 -1.85 -7.54 3.93
CA LYS A 148 -1.38 -6.30 3.31
C LYS A 148 -2.55 -5.32 3.22
N VAL A 149 -2.35 -4.13 3.77
CA VAL A 149 -3.33 -3.04 3.79
C VAL A 149 -2.84 -1.91 2.90
N THR A 150 -3.71 -1.43 2.02
CA THR A 150 -3.54 -0.17 1.28
C THR A 150 -4.85 0.62 1.31
N THR A 151 -4.78 1.95 1.24
CA THR A 151 -5.97 2.81 1.26
C THR A 151 -5.88 3.82 0.13
N GLU A 152 -7.00 4.08 -0.53
CA GLU A 152 -7.12 5.10 -1.57
C GLU A 152 -8.50 5.78 -1.48
N ASN A 153 -8.50 7.10 -1.35
CA ASN A 153 -9.68 7.96 -1.16
C ASN A 153 -10.62 7.48 -0.02
N GLY A 154 -10.06 6.97 1.07
CA GLY A 154 -10.78 6.40 2.21
C GLY A 154 -11.36 4.99 1.98
N GLU A 155 -11.16 4.39 0.82
CA GLU A 155 -11.45 2.97 0.59
C GLU A 155 -10.23 2.13 0.97
N VAL A 156 -10.41 1.16 1.87
CA VAL A 156 -9.35 0.26 2.35
C VAL A 156 -9.39 -1.02 1.54
N PHE A 157 -8.26 -1.38 0.95
CA PHE A 157 -8.07 -2.64 0.26
C PHE A 157 -7.22 -3.59 1.11
N LEU A 158 -7.76 -4.78 1.33
CA LEU A 158 -7.10 -5.83 2.10
C LEU A 158 -6.70 -6.98 1.18
N LEU A 159 -5.42 -7.31 1.14
CA LEU A 159 -4.86 -8.47 0.43
C LEU A 159 -4.15 -9.36 1.43
N GLY A 160 -3.93 -10.63 1.10
CA GLY A 160 -3.28 -11.55 2.03
C GLY A 160 -3.59 -13.01 1.79
N LEU A 161 -2.78 -13.88 2.41
CA LEU A 161 -3.09 -15.29 2.62
C LEU A 161 -3.81 -15.42 3.96
N VAL A 162 -5.10 -15.74 3.93
CA VAL A 162 -5.93 -15.80 5.15
C VAL A 162 -6.87 -17.00 5.11
N THR A 163 -7.31 -17.45 6.26
CA THR A 163 -8.51 -18.30 6.38
C THR A 163 -9.78 -17.47 6.21
N ASP A 164 -10.94 -18.11 5.95
CA ASP A 164 -12.23 -17.40 5.91
C ASP A 164 -12.50 -16.59 7.18
N ARG A 165 -12.13 -17.16 8.33
CA ARG A 165 -12.32 -16.52 9.64
C ARG A 165 -11.42 -15.30 9.80
N GLU A 166 -10.13 -15.42 9.42
CA GLU A 166 -9.19 -14.30 9.45
C GLU A 166 -9.60 -13.20 8.47
N GLY A 167 -9.99 -13.55 7.24
CA GLY A 167 -10.43 -12.59 6.23
C GLY A 167 -11.65 -11.78 6.69
N LYS A 168 -12.65 -12.45 7.27
CA LYS A 168 -13.82 -11.79 7.83
C LYS A 168 -13.47 -10.88 9.01
N ALA A 169 -12.62 -11.34 9.93
CA ALA A 169 -12.18 -10.54 11.06
C ALA A 169 -11.37 -9.31 10.60
N ALA A 170 -10.49 -9.46 9.61
CA ALA A 170 -9.70 -8.36 9.07
C ALA A 170 -10.58 -7.28 8.43
N ALA A 171 -11.59 -7.70 7.66
CA ALA A 171 -12.57 -6.78 7.06
C ALA A 171 -13.39 -6.04 8.13
N ASP A 172 -13.88 -6.75 9.15
CA ASP A 172 -14.64 -6.14 10.26
C ASP A 172 -13.79 -5.12 11.02
N ILE A 173 -12.55 -5.47 11.40
CA ILE A 173 -11.62 -4.57 12.08
C ILE A 173 -11.37 -3.31 11.24
N ALA A 174 -11.05 -3.48 9.95
CA ALA A 174 -10.80 -2.35 9.06
C ALA A 174 -12.02 -1.44 8.93
N SER A 175 -13.23 -2.01 8.82
CA SER A 175 -14.48 -1.26 8.63
C SER A 175 -14.85 -0.35 9.82
N ARG A 176 -14.36 -0.67 11.03
CA ARG A 176 -14.60 0.11 12.25
C ARG A 176 -13.63 1.27 12.44
N VAL A 177 -12.58 1.36 11.62
CA VAL A 177 -11.59 2.44 11.73
C VAL A 177 -12.16 3.75 11.23
N SER A 178 -12.10 4.78 12.09
CA SER A 178 -12.54 6.13 11.72
C SER A 178 -11.85 6.63 10.44
N GLY A 179 -12.65 7.14 9.50
CA GLY A 179 -12.21 7.63 8.20
C GLY A 179 -12.30 6.59 7.07
N VAL A 180 -12.52 5.32 7.38
CA VAL A 180 -12.79 4.29 6.37
C VAL A 180 -14.20 4.48 5.81
N LYS A 181 -14.31 4.60 4.50
CA LYS A 181 -15.57 4.74 3.76
C LYS A 181 -16.09 3.40 3.25
N HIS A 182 -15.17 2.54 2.80
CA HIS A 182 -15.47 1.23 2.24
C HIS A 182 -14.28 0.29 2.45
N VAL A 183 -14.56 -1.02 2.50
CA VAL A 183 -13.54 -2.06 2.61
C VAL A 183 -13.72 -3.05 1.47
N THR A 184 -12.69 -3.17 0.63
CA THR A 184 -12.64 -4.12 -0.48
C THR A 184 -11.58 -5.18 -0.18
N THR A 185 -11.94 -6.45 -0.31
CA THR A 185 -11.03 -7.57 0.01
C THR A 185 -10.62 -8.31 -1.25
N ALA A 186 -9.31 -8.48 -1.45
CA ALA A 186 -8.69 -9.28 -2.50
C ALA A 186 -7.80 -10.36 -1.86
N PHE A 187 -8.38 -11.12 -0.92
CA PHE A 187 -7.69 -12.20 -0.22
C PHE A 187 -7.53 -13.45 -1.09
N THR A 188 -6.48 -14.21 -0.81
CA THR A 188 -6.33 -15.60 -1.21
C THR A 188 -6.65 -16.48 0.00
N TYR A 189 -7.70 -17.29 -0.11
CA TYR A 189 -8.15 -18.13 0.99
C TYR A 189 -7.38 -19.45 1.06
N LEU A 190 -6.86 -19.76 2.25
CA LEU A 190 -6.28 -21.06 2.57
C LEU A 190 -7.42 -22.09 2.67
N LYS A 191 -7.31 -23.18 1.92
CA LYS A 191 -8.24 -24.32 1.99
C LYS A 191 -7.96 -25.21 3.19
#